data_AF-A0A2V9VHW6-F1
#
_entry.id   AF-A0A2V9VHW6-F1
#
_cell.length_a   1.000
_cell.length_b   1.000
_cell.length_c   1.000
_cell.angle_alpha   90.00
_cell.angle_beta   90.00
_cell.angle_gamma   90.00
#
_symmetry.space_group_name_H-M   'P 1'
#
loop_
_entity.id
_entity.type
_entity.pdbx_description
1 polymer ?
#
loop_
_entity_poly.entity_id
_entity_poly.type
_entity_poly.pdbx_seq_one_letter_code
_entity_poly.pdbx_strand_id
1 'polypeptide(L)' 'FLGTERFNLEIHGFDAAGPAGNLNAVHHFEMPNDLRNEIIYARLWAGLHYHFSSVAGVVLGRNVAKYDLRHAFQPLN' A
#
# COMPACT_ATOMS: atom_id res chain seq x y z
N PHE A 1 0.56 15.23 5.70
CA PHE A 1 0.48 15.73 4.31
C PHE A 1 -0.95 15.76 3.75
N LEU A 2 -1.99 15.36 4.50
CA LEU A 2 -3.40 15.65 4.14
C LEU A 2 -4.20 16.23 5.32
N GLY A 3 -3.54 16.59 6.43
CA GLY A 3 -4.19 17.01 7.67
C GLY A 3 -4.99 15.91 8.39
N THR A 4 -5.08 14.71 7.81
CA THR A 4 -5.81 13.56 8.34
C THR A 4 -5.04 12.26 8.06
N GLU A 5 -5.27 11.27 8.92
CA GLU A 5 -4.85 9.88 8.68
C GLU A 5 -5.96 9.04 8.02
N ARG A 6 -7.12 9.64 7.73
CA ARG A 6 -8.18 8.99 6.97
C ARG A 6 -8.08 9.34 5.50
N PHE A 7 -8.15 8.33 4.66
CA PHE A 7 -8.31 8.47 3.24
C PHE A 7 -9.21 7.31 2.79
N ASN A 8 -10.31 7.62 2.10
CA ASN A 8 -11.24 6.60 1.64
C ASN A 8 -10.77 6.16 0.26
N LEU A 9 -10.12 4.99 0.20
CA LEU A 9 -9.63 4.43 -1.06
C LEU A 9 -10.28 3.08 -1.32
N GLU A 10 -10.81 2.93 -2.53
CA GLU A 10 -11.25 1.66 -3.07
C GLU A 10 -10.28 1.20 -4.15
N ILE A 11 -9.86 -0.06 -4.08
CA ILE A 11 -9.04 -0.71 -5.10
C ILE A 11 -9.85 -1.86 -5.70
N HIS A 12 -9.93 -1.86 -7.03
CA HIS A 12 -10.58 -2.90 -7.80
C HIS A 12 -9.55 -3.95 -8.25
N GLY A 13 -9.85 -5.22 -8.00
CA GLY A 13 -9.00 -6.36 -8.29
C GLY A 13 -9.77 -7.52 -8.90
N PHE A 14 -9.04 -8.58 -9.25
CA PHE A 14 -9.62 -9.77 -9.85
C PHE A 14 -10.50 -10.54 -8.86
N ASP A 15 -11.75 -10.81 -9.25
CA ASP A 15 -12.66 -11.71 -8.55
C ASP A 15 -12.61 -13.11 -9.17
N ALA A 16 -12.21 -14.11 -8.39
CA ALA A 16 -12.11 -15.50 -8.84
C ALA A 16 -13.48 -16.15 -9.11
N ALA A 17 -14.59 -15.58 -8.63
CA ALA A 17 -15.93 -16.04 -8.94
C ALA A 17 -16.45 -15.54 -10.29
N GLY A 18 -15.75 -14.59 -10.94
CA GLY A 18 -16.14 -13.97 -12.21
C GLY A 18 -15.39 -14.50 -13.44
N PRO A 19 -15.70 -13.98 -14.65
CA PRO A 19 -14.98 -14.32 -15.87
C PRO A 19 -13.52 -13.83 -15.81
N ALA A 20 -12.61 -14.53 -16.50
CA ALA A 20 -11.20 -14.14 -16.55
C ALA A 20 -11.02 -12.68 -17.03
N GLY A 21 -10.10 -11.94 -16.38
CA GLY A 21 -9.83 -10.54 -16.70
C GLY A 21 -10.79 -9.52 -16.09
N ASN A 22 -11.73 -9.94 -15.24
CA ASN A 22 -12.59 -9.01 -14.50
C ASN A 22 -11.82 -8.21 -13.41
N LEU A 23 -12.40 -7.10 -12.97
CA LEU A 23 -11.94 -6.29 -11.84
C LEU A 23 -13.06 -6.04 -10.81
N ASN A 24 -13.83 -7.10 -10.51
CA ASN A 24 -15.05 -6.99 -9.73
C ASN A 24 -14.83 -7.06 -8.21
N ALA A 25 -13.67 -7.56 -7.76
CA ALA A 25 -13.36 -7.57 -6.34
C ALA A 25 -13.05 -6.14 -5.90
N VAL A 26 -13.75 -5.66 -4.87
CA VAL A 26 -13.53 -4.32 -4.31
C VAL A 26 -12.95 -4.46 -2.92
N HIS A 27 -11.82 -3.80 -2.66
CA HIS A 27 -11.24 -3.71 -1.33
C HIS A 27 -11.19 -2.24 -0.89
N HIS A 28 -11.73 -1.98 0.30
CA HIS A 28 -11.83 -0.64 0.88
C HIS A 28 -10.76 -0.44 1.96
N PHE A 29 -10.09 0.70 1.92
CA PHE A 29 -9.07 1.11 2.90
C PHE A 29 -9.46 2.46 3.49
N GLU A 30 -9.43 2.55 4.83
CA GLU A 30 -9.81 3.77 5.55
C GLU A 30 -8.57 4.58 5.98
N MET A 31 -7.45 3.89 6.23
CA MET A 31 -6.23 4.47 6.78
C MET A 31 -4.99 4.03 5.99
N PRO A 32 -3.97 4.88 5.80
CA PRO A 32 -2.78 4.51 5.06
C PRO A 32 -2.04 3.30 5.63
N ASN A 33 -2.31 2.95 6.89
CA ASN A 33 -1.76 1.75 7.49
C ASN A 33 -2.40 0.46 6.94
N ASP A 34 -3.66 0.51 6.51
CA ASP A 34 -4.36 -0.65 5.95
C ASP A 34 -3.69 -1.10 4.65
N LEU A 35 -3.31 -0.15 3.78
CA LEU A 35 -2.53 -0.43 2.57
C LEU A 35 -1.17 -1.08 2.87
N ARG A 36 -0.50 -0.65 3.94
CA ARG A 36 0.81 -1.20 4.32
C ARG A 36 0.67 -2.64 4.80
N ASN A 37 -0.36 -2.91 5.60
CA ASN A 37 -0.69 -4.26 6.05
C ASN A 37 -1.04 -5.15 4.85
N GLU A 38 -1.85 -4.65 3.91
CA GLU A 38 -2.21 -5.39 2.70
C GLU A 38 -0.98 -5.82 1.89
N ILE A 39 -0.03 -4.91 1.66
CA ILE A 39 1.20 -5.24 0.91
C ILE A 39 2.04 -6.32 1.63
N ILE A 40 2.10 -6.28 2.96
CA ILE A 40 2.83 -7.28 3.75
C ILE A 40 2.18 -8.66 3.59
N TYR A 41 0.86 -8.72 3.79
CA TYR A 41 0.18 -10.01 3.78
C TYR A 41 -0.04 -10.55 2.37
N ALA A 42 -0.29 -9.71 1.36
CA ALA A 42 -0.37 -10.13 -0.04
C ALA A 42 0.89 -10.90 -0.47
N ARG A 43 2.08 -10.42 -0.10
CA ARG A 43 3.35 -11.10 -0.39
C ARG A 43 3.53 -12.40 0.41
N LEU A 44 2.99 -12.45 1.61
CA LEU A 44 3.03 -13.66 2.44
C LEU A 44 2.09 -14.74 1.88
N TRP A 45 0.84 -14.40 1.57
CA TRP A 45 -0.15 -15.33 1.03
C TRP A 45 0.23 -15.84 -0.37
N ALA A 46 0.88 -15.00 -1.18
CA ALA A 46 1.43 -15.42 -2.47
C ALA A 46 2.69 -16.32 -2.33
N GLY A 47 3.22 -16.51 -1.11
CA GLY A 47 4.41 -17.32 -0.87
C GLY A 47 5.71 -16.68 -1.38
N LEU A 48 5.73 -15.37 -1.61
CA LEU A 48 6.86 -14.66 -2.23
C LEU A 48 7.90 -14.18 -1.23
N HIS A 49 7.48 -13.83 -0.01
CA HIS A 49 8.38 -13.28 1.02
C HIS A 49 8.02 -13.78 2.42
N TYR A 50 9.03 -13.88 3.29
CA TYR A 50 8.81 -14.03 4.72
C TYR A 50 8.12 -12.79 5.31
N HIS A 51 7.30 -12.98 6.34
CA HIS A 51 6.58 -11.88 6.99
C HIS A 51 7.54 -10.78 7.48
N PHE A 52 8.64 -11.16 8.14
CA PHE A 52 9.62 -10.20 8.69
C PHE A 52 10.28 -9.34 7.61
N SER A 53 10.57 -9.91 6.42
CA SER A 53 11.22 -9.18 5.35
C SER A 53 10.26 -8.18 4.70
N SER A 54 8.97 -8.51 4.63
CA SER A 54 7.93 -7.59 4.15
C SER A 54 7.72 -6.42 5.12
N VAL A 55 7.70 -6.67 6.44
CA VAL A 55 7.66 -5.61 7.46
C VAL A 55 8.86 -4.67 7.31
N ALA A 56 10.07 -5.23 7.19
CA ALA A 56 11.28 -4.44 7.00
C ALA A 56 11.22 -3.59 5.71
N GLY A 57 10.71 -4.15 4.62
CA GLY A 57 10.51 -3.43 3.35
C GLY A 57 9.56 -2.24 3.47
N VAL A 58 8.43 -2.40 4.17
CA VAL A 58 7.48 -1.30 4.43
C VAL A 58 8.13 -0.20 5.27
N VAL A 59 8.90 -0.57 6.31
CA VAL A 59 9.63 0.40 7.14
C VAL A 59 10.64 1.18 6.31
N LEU A 60 11.43 0.49 5.47
CA LEU A 60 12.39 1.13 4.57
C LEU A 60 11.70 2.10 3.60
N GLY A 61 10.63 1.66 2.93
CA GLY A 61 9.87 2.51 2.02
C GLY A 61 9.31 3.76 2.70
N ARG A 62 8.84 3.65 3.95
CA ARG A 62 8.37 4.80 4.72
C ARG A 62 9.50 5.79 5.06
N ASN A 63 10.71 5.29 5.30
CA ASN A 63 11.88 6.13 5.55
C ASN A 63 12.30 6.88 4.29
N VAL A 64 12.32 6.21 3.13
CA VAL A 64 12.59 6.83 1.83
C VAL A 64 11.56 7.92 1.52
N ALA A 65 10.26 7.61 1.60
CA ALA A 65 9.21 8.60 1.33
C ALA A 65 9.29 9.83 2.25
N LYS A 66 9.64 9.62 3.53
CA LYS A 66 9.87 10.72 4.48
C LYS A 66 11.11 11.55 4.10
N TYR A 67 12.16 10.91 3.61
CA TYR A 67 13.35 11.61 3.14
C TYR A 67 13.00 12.46 1.91
N ASP A 68 12.32 11.90 0.92
CA ASP A 68 11.96 12.62 -0.30
C ASP A 68 11.08 13.83 -0.01
N LEU A 69 10.06 13.69 0.84
CA LEU A 69 9.22 14.82 1.27
C LEU A 69 10.00 15.96 1.90
N ARG A 70 11.14 15.69 2.54
CA ARG A 70 11.98 16.72 3.17
C ARG A 70 13.00 17.35 2.22
N HIS A 71 13.40 16.66 1.16
CA HIS A 71 14.55 17.08 0.34
C HIS A 71 14.21 17.23 -1.14
N ALA A 72 13.39 16.35 -1.71
CA ALA A 72 13.08 16.31 -3.14
C ALA A 72 11.89 17.18 -3.53
N PHE A 73 10.96 17.44 -2.61
CA PHE A 73 9.75 18.23 -2.84
C PHE A 73 9.79 19.63 -2.18
N GLN A 74 10.99 20.18 -1.98
CA GLN A 74 11.12 21.56 -1.54
C GLN A 74 10.69 22.52 -2.66
N PRO A 75 10.14 23.70 -2.34
CA PRO A 75 9.83 24.71 -3.35
C PRO A 75 11.07 25.03 -4.18
N LEU A 76 10.91 25.09 -5.50
CA LEU A 76 11.90 25.77 -6.32
C LEU A 76 11.73 27.26 -6.07
N ASN A 77 12.80 27.91 -5.60
CA ASN A 77 12.86 29.37 -5.50
C ASN A 77 12.77 30.00 -6.90
#